data_AF-K5CGD7-F1
#
_entry.id   AF-K5CGD7-F1
#
_cell.length_a   1.000
_cell.length_b   1.000
_cell.length_c   1.000
_cell.angle_alpha   90.00
_cell.angle_beta   90.00
_cell.angle_gamma   90.00
#
_symmetry.space_group_name_H-M   'P 1'
#
loop_
_entity.id
_entity.type
_entity.pdbx_description
1 polymer ?
#
loop_
_entity_poly.entity_id
_entity_poly.type
_entity_poly.pdbx_seq_one_letter_code
_entity_poly.pdbx_strand_id
1 'polypeptide(L)'
;MWDTLAANLPHLNAALNLIATILLALGLYYIKNGRAKIHKQMMLRAFGVSILFLLCYLFHKFALYQSTGEFNRRFPTDAPDAARYTYLSILIPHILLAIAVPFLALRAIYLAKNGRIVAHKKLVRIAYPIWMYVSVTGVLVYLMLYQLYA
;
A
#
# COMPACT_ATOMS: atom_id res chain seq x y z
N MET A 1 -20.54 3.90 -16.40
CA MET A 1 -20.34 3.30 -15.05
C MET A 1 -18.92 2.79 -14.87
N TRP A 2 -18.39 2.00 -15.80
CA TRP A 2 -17.00 1.51 -15.71
C TRP A 2 -15.97 2.63 -15.82
N ASP A 3 -16.19 3.62 -16.70
CA ASP A 3 -15.27 4.75 -16.89
C ASP A 3 -15.16 5.64 -15.63
N THR A 4 -16.29 5.90 -14.97
CA THR A 4 -16.32 6.68 -13.73
C THR A 4 -15.57 5.96 -12.61
N LEU A 5 -15.71 4.64 -12.51
CA LEU A 5 -14.95 3.83 -11.55
C LEU A 5 -13.46 3.81 -11.89
N ALA A 6 -13.10 3.63 -13.16
CA ALA A 6 -11.72 3.62 -13.64
C ALA A 6 -11.00 4.95 -13.35
N ALA A 7 -11.69 6.08 -13.50
CA ALA A 7 -11.14 7.41 -13.22
C ALA A 7 -10.99 7.71 -11.73
N ASN A 8 -11.95 7.31 -10.88
CA ASN A 8 -12.00 7.76 -9.48
C ASN A 8 -11.30 6.82 -8.47
N LEU A 9 -11.29 5.51 -8.72
CA LEU A 9 -10.70 4.55 -7.80
C LEU A 9 -9.19 4.73 -7.55
N PRO A 10 -8.36 5.20 -8.51
CA PRO A 10 -6.96 5.54 -8.24
C PRO A 10 -6.80 6.59 -7.13
N HIS A 11 -7.65 7.61 -7.10
CA HIS A 11 -7.63 8.66 -6.06
C HIS A 11 -7.96 8.07 -4.68
N LEU A 12 -9.00 7.23 -4.61
CA LEU A 12 -9.37 6.52 -3.38
C LEU A 12 -8.24 5.59 -2.91
N ASN A 13 -7.63 4.85 -3.82
CA ASN A 13 -6.52 3.95 -3.53
C ASN A 13 -5.29 4.68 -2.98
N ALA A 14 -4.98 5.86 -3.52
CA ALA A 14 -3.92 6.71 -3.00
C ALA A 14 -4.24 7.23 -1.58
N ALA A 15 -5.47 7.69 -1.36
CA ALA A 15 -5.93 8.13 -0.04
C ALA A 15 -5.86 6.99 0.99
N LEU A 16 -6.27 5.77 0.64
CA LEU A 16 -6.20 4.61 1.52
C LEU A 16 -4.75 4.24 1.87
N ASN A 17 -3.80 4.32 0.91
CA ASN A 17 -2.38 4.11 1.21
C ASN A 17 -1.80 5.20 2.12
N LEU A 18 -2.20 6.46 1.92
CA LEU A 18 -1.79 7.54 2.80
C LEU A 18 -2.31 7.31 4.23
N ILE A 19 -3.58 6.94 4.38
CA ILE A 19 -4.17 6.59 5.68
C ILE A 19 -3.42 5.41 6.30
N ALA A 20 -3.12 4.35 5.53
CA ALA A 20 -2.34 3.21 6.01
C ALA A 20 -0.95 3.64 6.49
N THR A 21 -0.25 4.49 5.73
CA THR A 21 1.05 5.07 6.09
C THR A 21 0.99 5.78 7.44
N ILE A 22 0.00 6.65 7.64
CA ILE A 22 -0.20 7.39 8.88
C ILE A 22 -0.48 6.43 10.05
N LEU A 23 -1.36 5.45 9.86
CA LEU A 23 -1.67 4.46 10.88
C LEU A 23 -0.45 3.60 11.27
N LEU A 24 0.39 3.22 10.31
CA LEU A 24 1.65 2.50 10.56
C LEU A 24 2.65 3.36 11.31
N ALA A 25 2.77 4.64 10.96
CA ALA A 25 3.65 5.59 11.65
C ALA A 25 3.21 5.79 13.11
N LEU A 26 1.91 6.02 13.32
CA LEU A 26 1.32 6.10 14.66
C LEU A 26 1.48 4.79 15.44
N GLY A 27 1.30 3.64 14.77
CA GLY A 27 1.54 2.33 15.36
C GLY A 27 2.96 2.18 15.91
N LEU A 28 3.97 2.62 15.15
CA LEU A 28 5.36 2.61 15.60
C LEU A 28 5.62 3.60 16.73
N TYR A 29 5.07 4.81 16.64
CA TYR A 29 5.18 5.80 17.70
C TYR A 29 4.62 5.26 19.03
N TYR A 30 3.42 4.69 19.02
CA TYR A 30 2.79 4.19 20.24
C TYR A 30 3.51 2.98 20.87
N ILE A 31 4.08 2.07 20.06
CA ILE A 31 4.84 0.94 20.62
C ILE A 31 6.18 1.39 21.23
N LYS A 32 6.84 2.38 20.62
CA LYS A 32 8.07 2.99 21.18
C LYS A 32 7.81 3.66 22.53
N ASN A 33 6.61 4.20 22.72
CA ASN A 33 6.15 4.80 23.99
C ASN A 33 5.54 3.77 24.97
N GLY A 34 5.73 2.46 24.75
CA GLY A 34 5.21 1.42 25.63
C GLY A 34 3.68 1.22 25.58
N ARG A 35 2.95 1.93 24.72
CA ARG A 35 1.48 1.88 24.62
C ARG A 35 1.00 0.76 23.70
N ALA A 36 1.25 -0.49 24.11
CA ALA A 36 0.98 -1.69 23.30
C ALA A 36 -0.51 -1.85 22.88
N LYS A 37 -1.46 -1.45 23.73
CA LYS A 37 -2.91 -1.51 23.41
C LYS A 37 -3.26 -0.61 22.22
N ILE A 38 -2.74 0.62 22.21
CA ILE A 38 -2.98 1.58 21.12
C ILE A 38 -2.26 1.13 19.85
N HIS A 39 -1.00 0.67 19.97
CA HIS A 39 -0.27 0.05 18.86
C HIS A 39 -1.10 -1.03 18.17
N LYS A 40 -1.64 -1.99 18.94
CA LYS A 40 -2.49 -3.07 18.39
C LYS A 40 -3.69 -2.52 17.62
N GLN A 41 -4.39 -1.51 18.17
CA GLN A 41 -5.53 -0.90 17.49
C GLN A 41 -5.14 -0.23 16.18
N MET A 42 -4.01 0.52 16.16
CA MET A 42 -3.51 1.16 14.94
C MET A 42 -3.11 0.13 13.88
N MET A 43 -2.41 -0.95 14.27
CA MET A 43 -2.01 -2.01 13.35
C MET A 43 -3.20 -2.74 12.74
N LEU A 44 -4.24 -3.03 13.52
CA LEU A 44 -5.47 -3.66 13.00
C LEU A 44 -6.24 -2.73 12.07
N ARG A 45 -6.29 -1.42 12.37
CA ARG A 45 -6.87 -0.42 11.46
C ARG A 45 -6.07 -0.32 10.16
N ALA A 46 -4.74 -0.25 10.24
CA ALA A 46 -3.87 -0.23 9.06
C ALA A 46 -4.06 -1.48 8.19
N PHE A 47 -4.21 -2.65 8.82
CA PHE A 47 -4.52 -3.90 8.13
C PHE A 47 -5.88 -3.85 7.43
N GLY A 48 -6.93 -3.38 8.12
CA GLY A 48 -8.26 -3.22 7.53
C GLY A 48 -8.28 -2.24 6.35
N VAL A 49 -7.60 -1.10 6.48
CA VAL A 49 -7.44 -0.12 5.39
C VAL A 49 -6.67 -0.73 4.21
N SER A 50 -5.64 -1.55 4.48
CA SER A 50 -4.87 -2.23 3.43
C SER A 50 -5.71 -3.28 2.68
N ILE A 51 -6.61 -3.99 3.37
CA ILE A 51 -7.59 -4.89 2.73
C ILE A 51 -8.51 -4.09 1.82
N LEU A 52 -9.08 -2.99 2.33
CA LEU A 52 -9.97 -2.14 1.53
C LEU A 52 -9.26 -1.57 0.30
N PHE A 53 -8.01 -1.12 0.46
CA PHE A 53 -7.16 -0.71 -0.66
C PHE A 53 -7.00 -1.82 -1.70
N LEU A 54 -6.70 -3.05 -1.28
CA LEU A 54 -6.51 -4.15 -2.22
C LEU A 54 -7.78 -4.46 -3.01
N LEU A 55 -8.94 -4.45 -2.33
CA LEU A 55 -10.24 -4.65 -2.99
C LEU A 55 -10.52 -3.54 -4.01
N CYS A 56 -10.34 -2.27 -3.62
CA CYS A 56 -10.53 -1.12 -4.51
C CYS A 56 -9.52 -1.13 -5.68
N TYR A 57 -8.28 -1.57 -5.45
CA TYR A 57 -7.25 -1.73 -6.48
C TYR A 57 -7.64 -2.78 -7.51
N LEU A 58 -8.01 -3.99 -7.07
CA LEU A 58 -8.43 -5.05 -7.99
C LEU A 58 -9.70 -4.66 -8.74
N PHE A 59 -10.64 -3.99 -8.07
CA PHE A 59 -11.85 -3.50 -8.71
C PHE A 59 -11.56 -2.41 -9.75
N HIS A 60 -10.60 -1.51 -9.48
CA HIS A 60 -10.11 -0.56 -10.47
C HIS A 60 -9.50 -1.27 -11.69
N LYS A 61 -8.68 -2.31 -11.48
CA LYS A 61 -8.09 -3.08 -12.57
C LYS A 61 -9.15 -3.72 -13.47
N PHE A 62 -10.19 -4.25 -12.86
CA PHE A 62 -11.33 -4.79 -13.59
C PHE A 62 -12.11 -3.71 -14.35
N ALA A 63 -12.41 -2.59 -13.70
CA ALA A 63 -13.12 -1.46 -14.32
C ALA A 63 -12.33 -0.86 -15.50
N LEU A 64 -11.00 -0.73 -15.36
CA LEU A 64 -10.12 -0.24 -16.40
C LEU A 64 -10.09 -1.19 -17.60
N TYR A 65 -10.02 -2.50 -17.35
CA TYR A 65 -10.09 -3.51 -18.40
C TYR A 65 -11.42 -3.44 -19.17
N GLN A 66 -12.54 -3.27 -18.48
CA GLN A 66 -13.85 -3.13 -19.13
C GLN A 66 -14.00 -1.83 -19.94
N SER A 67 -13.28 -0.77 -19.57
CA SER A 67 -13.31 0.55 -20.23
C SER A 67 -12.35 0.63 -21.42
N THR A 68 -11.14 0.10 -21.27
CA THR A 68 -10.02 0.32 -22.21
C THR A 68 -9.46 -0.95 -22.86
N GLY A 69 -9.86 -2.13 -22.37
CA GLY A 69 -9.25 -3.40 -22.76
C GLY A 69 -7.89 -3.69 -22.09
N GLU A 70 -7.34 -2.75 -21.30
CA GLU A 70 -6.06 -2.90 -20.61
C GLU A 70 -6.23 -2.91 -19.09
N PHE A 71 -5.44 -3.73 -18.39
CA PHE A 71 -5.44 -3.74 -16.91
C PHE A 71 -4.62 -2.59 -16.30
N ASN A 72 -3.75 -1.94 -17.07
CA ASN A 72 -2.84 -0.93 -16.54
C ASN A 72 -2.84 0.31 -17.42
N ARG A 73 -2.92 1.49 -16.79
CA ARG A 73 -2.61 2.74 -17.48
C ARG A 73 -1.12 2.75 -17.81
N ARG A 74 -0.78 3.08 -19.05
CA ARG A 74 0.60 3.21 -19.50
C ARG A 74 1.20 4.51 -18.95
N PHE A 75 2.51 4.50 -18.69
CA PHE A 75 3.20 5.74 -18.35
C PHE A 75 3.19 6.68 -19.59
N PRO A 76 2.93 7.97 -19.42
CA PRO A 76 2.90 8.97 -20.49
C PRO A 76 4.17 8.92 -21.36
N THR A 77 4.00 8.95 -22.68
CA THR A 77 5.11 8.84 -23.65
C THR A 77 5.82 10.17 -23.91
N ASP A 78 5.17 11.27 -23.57
CA ASP A 78 5.63 12.66 -23.66
C ASP A 78 6.43 13.11 -22.43
N ALA A 79 6.41 12.33 -21.34
CA ALA A 79 7.20 12.59 -20.15
C ALA A 79 8.70 12.33 -20.38
N PRO A 80 9.62 13.06 -19.70
CA PRO A 80 11.05 12.82 -19.81
C PRO A 80 11.45 11.38 -19.45
N ASP A 81 12.41 10.79 -20.17
CA ASP A 81 12.88 9.42 -19.92
C ASP A 81 13.34 9.20 -18.47
N ALA A 82 13.99 10.20 -17.86
CA ALA A 82 14.38 10.18 -16.46
C ALA A 82 13.18 9.92 -15.52
N ALA A 83 12.02 10.53 -15.79
CA ALA A 83 10.81 10.34 -14.99
C ALA A 83 10.28 8.91 -15.11
N ARG A 84 10.32 8.34 -16.33
CA ARG A 84 9.93 6.95 -16.57
C ARG A 84 10.85 5.97 -15.86
N TYR A 85 12.17 6.20 -15.88
CA TYR A 85 13.12 5.36 -15.14
C TYR A 85 12.91 5.44 -13.63
N THR A 86 12.69 6.64 -13.08
CA THR A 86 12.35 6.80 -11.67
C THR A 86 11.06 6.07 -11.33
N TYR A 87 10.01 6.21 -12.15
CA TYR A 87 8.73 5.52 -11.96
C TYR A 87 8.92 4.01 -11.91
N LEU A 88 9.64 3.42 -12.87
CA LEU A 88 9.87 1.98 -12.92
C LEU A 88 10.75 1.49 -11.77
N SER A 89 11.76 2.27 -11.36
CA SER A 89 12.62 1.93 -10.21
C SER A 89 11.88 1.88 -8.88
N ILE A 90 10.76 2.60 -8.75
CA ILE A 90 9.90 2.57 -7.57
C ILE A 90 8.82 1.49 -7.72
N LEU A 91 8.17 1.43 -8.89
CA LEU A 91 7.05 0.56 -9.16
C LEU A 91 7.43 -0.92 -9.07
N ILE A 92 8.56 -1.32 -9.67
CA ILE A 92 8.98 -2.72 -9.71
C ILE A 92 9.19 -3.26 -8.28
N PRO A 93 10.03 -2.64 -7.42
CA PRO A 93 10.14 -3.06 -6.03
C PRO A 93 8.82 -2.95 -5.27
N HIS A 94 8.03 -1.91 -5.50
CA HIS A 94 6.74 -1.74 -4.83
C HIS A 94 5.84 -2.96 -5.05
N ILE A 95 5.65 -3.41 -6.30
CA ILE A 95 4.79 -4.55 -6.61
C ILE A 95 5.33 -5.83 -5.95
N LEU A 96 6.62 -6.11 -6.08
CA LEU A 96 7.23 -7.31 -5.52
C LEU A 96 7.09 -7.38 -4.00
N LEU A 97 7.34 -6.25 -3.33
CA LEU A 97 7.19 -6.15 -1.88
C LEU A 97 5.72 -6.16 -1.45
N ALA A 98 4.82 -5.52 -2.21
CA ALA A 98 3.40 -5.48 -1.91
C ALA A 98 2.76 -6.87 -1.88
N ILE A 99 3.20 -7.78 -2.75
CA ILE A 99 2.73 -9.18 -2.74
C ILE A 99 3.08 -9.87 -1.41
N ALA A 100 4.23 -9.55 -0.81
CA ALA A 100 4.65 -10.15 0.45
C ALA A 100 3.91 -9.59 1.67
N VAL A 101 3.46 -8.33 1.63
CA VAL A 101 2.88 -7.62 2.79
C VAL A 101 1.69 -8.36 3.43
N PRO A 102 0.66 -8.82 2.68
CA PRO A 102 -0.48 -9.52 3.28
C PRO A 102 -0.06 -10.75 4.10
N PHE A 103 0.86 -11.56 3.58
CA PHE A 103 1.36 -12.75 4.27
C PHE A 103 2.14 -12.40 5.54
N LEU A 104 3.01 -11.39 5.46
CA LEU A 104 3.78 -10.91 6.60
C LEU A 104 2.87 -10.31 7.68
N ALA A 105 1.89 -9.50 7.30
CA ALA A 105 0.93 -8.88 8.20
C ALA A 105 0.06 -9.93 8.91
N LEU A 106 -0.49 -10.90 8.17
CA LEU A 106 -1.26 -12.01 8.74
C LEU A 106 -0.42 -12.83 9.73
N ARG A 107 0.82 -13.16 9.36
CA ARG A 107 1.73 -13.90 10.25
C ARG A 107 2.06 -13.09 11.50
N ALA A 108 2.29 -11.79 11.39
CA ALA A 108 2.56 -10.92 12.53
C ALA A 108 1.36 -10.86 13.50
N ILE A 109 0.14 -10.74 12.96
CA ILE A 109 -1.11 -10.76 13.73
C ILE A 109 -1.30 -12.10 14.42
N TYR A 110 -1.09 -13.21 13.71
CA TYR A 110 -1.17 -14.57 14.27
C TYR A 110 -0.21 -14.76 15.46
N LEU A 111 1.06 -14.36 15.29
CA LEU A 111 2.06 -14.46 16.36
C LEU A 111 1.67 -13.62 17.59
N ALA A 112 1.16 -12.40 17.37
CA ALA A 112 0.71 -11.54 18.45
C ALA A 112 -0.53 -12.11 19.18
N LYS A 113 -1.50 -12.65 18.44
CA LYS A 113 -2.71 -13.27 18.99
C LYS A 113 -2.38 -14.47 19.87
N ASN A 114 -1.38 -15.26 19.49
CA ASN A 114 -0.96 -16.46 20.23
C ASN A 114 0.08 -16.16 21.33
N GLY A 115 0.29 -14.89 21.71
CA GLY A 115 1.24 -14.52 22.76
C GLY A 115 2.72 -14.75 22.41
N ARG A 116 3.05 -15.08 21.16
CA ARG A 116 4.43 -15.34 20.70
C ARG A 116 5.17 -14.05 20.39
N ILE A 117 5.31 -13.18 21.40
CA ILE A 117 5.81 -11.80 21.24
C ILE A 117 7.26 -11.73 20.75
N VAL A 118 8.13 -12.65 21.19
CA VAL A 118 9.54 -12.71 20.74
C VAL A 118 9.60 -12.96 19.23
N ALA A 119 8.85 -13.94 18.74
CA ALA A 119 8.76 -14.26 17.31
C ALA A 119 8.09 -13.12 16.52
N HIS A 120 7.03 -12.51 17.07
CA HIS A 120 6.39 -11.33 16.49
C HIS A 120 7.41 -10.20 16.29
N LYS A 121 8.18 -9.83 17.33
CA LYS A 121 9.23 -8.80 17.26
C LYS A 121 10.28 -9.09 16.19
N LYS A 122 10.74 -10.34 16.08
CA LYS A 122 11.70 -10.77 15.05
C LYS A 122 11.14 -10.56 13.64
N LEU A 123 9.89 -10.93 13.41
CA LEU A 123 9.22 -10.78 12.13
C LEU A 123 8.97 -9.31 11.78
N VAL A 124 8.39 -8.53 12.70
CA VAL A 124 8.00 -7.14 12.41
C VAL A 124 9.19 -6.22 12.18
N ARG A 125 10.40 -6.58 12.63
CA ARG A 125 11.62 -5.84 12.28
C ARG A 125 11.87 -5.80 10.77
N ILE A 126 11.43 -6.82 10.05
CA ILE A 126 11.52 -6.90 8.58
C ILE A 126 10.18 -6.51 7.95
N ALA A 127 9.05 -7.00 8.48
CA ALA A 127 7.74 -6.76 7.89
C ALA A 127 7.30 -5.29 7.96
N TYR A 128 7.61 -4.58 9.05
CA TYR A 128 7.22 -3.18 9.23
C TYR A 128 7.84 -2.24 8.18
N PRO A 129 9.17 -2.21 7.97
CA PRO A 129 9.75 -1.32 6.97
C PRO A 129 9.28 -1.64 5.55
N ILE A 130 9.06 -2.92 5.22
CA ILE A 130 8.48 -3.33 3.94
C ILE A 130 7.06 -2.76 3.78
N TRP A 131 6.21 -2.93 4.80
CA TRP A 131 4.84 -2.43 4.76
C TRP A 131 4.80 -0.91 4.65
N MET A 132 5.62 -0.20 5.44
CA MET A 132 5.75 1.25 5.35
C MET A 132 6.22 1.70 3.96
N TYR A 133 7.25 1.05 3.41
CA TYR A 133 7.77 1.35 2.07
C TYR A 133 6.67 1.24 1.02
N VAL A 134 5.94 0.11 1.01
CA VAL A 134 4.85 -0.12 0.05
C VAL A 134 3.75 0.94 0.20
N SER A 135 3.33 1.26 1.42
CA SER A 135 2.27 2.27 1.63
C SER A 135 2.68 3.67 1.16
N VAL A 136 3.92 4.10 1.41
CA VAL A 136 4.43 5.40 0.94
C VAL A 136 4.58 5.41 -0.59
N THR A 137 5.23 4.39 -1.14
CA THR A 137 5.50 4.32 -2.58
C THR A 137 4.23 4.16 -3.41
N GLY A 138 3.16 3.57 -2.85
CA GLY A 138 1.85 3.53 -3.51
C GLY A 138 1.27 4.92 -3.78
N VAL A 139 1.46 5.86 -2.84
CA VAL A 139 1.08 7.26 -3.03
C VAL A 139 1.96 7.92 -4.09
N LEU A 140 3.28 7.69 -4.05
CA LEU A 140 4.22 8.26 -5.02
C LEU A 140 3.93 7.80 -6.45
N VAL A 141 3.72 6.49 -6.66
CA VAL A 141 3.35 5.92 -7.95
C VAL A 141 2.07 6.57 -8.49
N TYR A 142 1.07 6.78 -7.63
CA TYR A 142 -0.15 7.50 -8.00
C TYR A 142 0.14 8.96 -8.41
N LEU A 143 0.92 9.71 -7.62
CA LEU A 143 1.25 11.10 -7.93
C LEU A 143 1.97 11.21 -9.28
N MET A 144 2.94 10.33 -9.53
CA MET A 144 3.66 10.30 -10.80
C MET A 144 2.73 10.02 -11.98
N LEU A 145 1.80 9.08 -11.85
CA LEU A 145 0.95 8.63 -12.96
C LEU A 145 -0.30 9.50 -13.19
N TYR A 146 -0.81 10.18 -12.17
CA TYR A 146 -2.10 10.87 -12.21
C TYR A 146 -2.05 12.37 -11.87
N GLN A 147 -0.90 12.91 -11.44
CA GLN A 147 -0.79 14.34 -11.10
C GLN A 147 0.42 15.02 -11.74
N LEU A 148 1.60 14.41 -11.69
CA LEU A 148 2.86 15.06 -12.11
C LEU A 148 3.10 14.98 -13.61
N TYR A 149 2.76 13.86 -14.23
CA TYR A 149 3.00 13.61 -15.65
C TYR A 149 1.71 13.26 -16.42
N ALA A 150 0.54 13.56 -15.83
CA ALA A 150 -0.75 12.98 -16.18
C ALA A 150 -1.34 13.41 -17.53
#